data_AF-A0A7W0Q6L2-F1
#
_entry.id   AF-A0A7W0Q6L2-F1
#
_cell.length_a   1.000
_cell.length_b   1.000
_cell.length_c   1.000
_cell.angle_alpha   90.00
_cell.angle_beta   90.00
_cell.angle_gamma   90.00
#
_symmetry.space_group_name_H-M   'P 1'
#
loop_
_entity.id
_entity.type
_entity.pdbx_description
1 polymer ?
#
loop_
_entity_poly.entity_id
_entity_poly.type
_entity_poly.pdbx_seq_one_letter_code
_entity_poly.pdbx_strand_id
1 'polypeptide(L)'
;MPWSRVLLALFVAYVAANALHVGYVVHHEPFAFDAWNVAIDSGAKPITFERFLQFWWDQYTSSNPRLGQPLTYLTYKLEWFAEIATPLAHLALSLAITVLGLGRWPRRGRDLALWAIAIGFSWFVLPQIGRNMFCRAYAANYIYTAAIQLWFLVPLRLVRSGDASLHACVAYGIAGIFAGACNEHTGPTFLAFLLGYAWWLRRRGGHPRLVLAGFLGMTVGFALLFFAPGQDSRYGEIAQQVSLLTRMLQRGITGNLDIVRDYIAYGAPLLALLVIALLVGLARKPPPTTPPPLTDDATRAARRRAVRFIAVAFVMGLTMAMTLFVSPKLGSRFYIVSLSLLLAGFLALADAVLVTRRQLVPFVVLAIAASAYAAVRTVPLYRQVSAQGAARMAALDASKRGDIFVADAFGQVDETWWYIGDDFRDFQKRELVQKYFALSRVFFRGYDLKGPLGMAGVRFAPRYRVAGDDCDRQYELFDTGVTRGFDIAGVHRSTAAAVELLRGQLGAQQLARFELGVVFIGAPPPLPRPHLVVARWSAGRIEGYTAKISRRGRSTTREIKLGKELAGKPFEIYIVQVGGEAKKLGTTDGAPLRYVPWRSGVYWVLACDAKPGGTECFVIAATRQSA
;
A
#
# COMPACT_ATOMS: atom_id res chain seq x y z
N MET A 1 42.27 -4.77 19.11
CA MET A 1 40.94 -4.53 19.70
C MET A 1 40.20 -5.87 19.83
N PRO A 2 39.61 -6.25 20.98
CA PRO A 2 38.92 -7.53 21.10
C PRO A 2 37.73 -7.63 20.13
N TRP A 3 37.57 -8.77 19.44
CA TRP A 3 36.53 -9.02 18.43
C TRP A 3 35.11 -8.65 18.88
N SER A 4 34.81 -8.74 20.17
CA SER A 4 33.52 -8.33 20.74
C SER A 4 33.23 -6.84 20.60
N ARG A 5 34.24 -5.97 20.68
CA ARG A 5 34.11 -4.51 20.47
C ARG A 5 33.87 -4.20 18.99
N VAL A 6 34.56 -4.90 18.09
CA VAL A 6 34.37 -4.76 16.64
C VAL A 6 32.94 -5.13 16.24
N LEU A 7 32.42 -6.27 16.72
CA LEU A 7 31.04 -6.68 16.44
C LEU A 7 30.00 -5.72 17.00
N LEU A 8 30.25 -5.16 18.20
CA LEU A 8 29.38 -4.13 18.76
C LEU A 8 29.38 -2.86 17.89
N ALA A 9 30.56 -2.40 17.46
CA ALA A 9 30.70 -1.23 16.60
C ALA A 9 29.98 -1.44 15.24
N LEU A 10 30.15 -2.61 14.62
CA LEU A 10 29.45 -2.97 13.38
C LEU A 10 27.92 -3.01 13.57
N PHE A 11 27.45 -3.55 14.69
CA PHE A 11 26.03 -3.55 15.01
C PHE A 11 25.49 -2.13 15.19
N VAL A 12 26.19 -1.27 15.94
CA VAL A 12 25.83 0.14 16.12
C VAL A 12 25.80 0.87 14.77
N ALA A 13 26.80 0.66 13.92
CA ALA A 13 26.83 1.23 12.58
C ALA A 13 25.65 0.76 11.72
N TYR A 14 25.27 -0.51 11.81
CA TYR A 14 24.10 -1.04 11.11
C TYR A 14 22.78 -0.43 11.60
N VAL A 15 22.60 -0.28 12.92
CA VAL A 15 21.42 0.39 13.51
C VAL A 15 21.36 1.85 13.08
N ALA A 16 22.48 2.57 13.16
CA ALA A 16 22.56 3.96 12.74
C ALA A 16 22.27 4.12 11.24
N ALA A 17 22.81 3.24 10.39
CA ALA A 17 22.53 3.25 8.96
C ALA A 17 21.04 3.03 8.64
N ASN A 18 20.35 2.10 9.33
CA ASN A 18 18.91 1.92 9.16
C ASN A 18 18.13 3.15 9.65
N ALA A 19 18.51 3.74 10.78
CA ALA A 19 17.86 4.95 11.29
C ALA A 19 17.99 6.12 10.32
N LEU A 20 19.20 6.36 9.79
CA LEU A 20 19.48 7.39 8.79
C LEU A 20 18.74 7.14 7.48
N HIS A 21 18.70 5.90 7.00
CA HIS A 21 17.92 5.51 5.82
C HIS A 21 16.43 5.83 6.01
N VAL A 22 15.83 5.38 7.11
CA VAL A 22 14.40 5.62 7.37
C VAL A 22 14.12 7.12 7.52
N GLY A 23 14.93 7.83 8.30
CA GLY A 23 14.80 9.29 8.49
C GLY A 23 14.91 10.05 7.17
N TYR A 24 15.90 9.71 6.33
CA TYR A 24 16.09 10.32 5.01
C TYR A 24 14.87 10.12 4.10
N VAL A 25 14.30 8.92 4.06
CA VAL A 25 13.14 8.63 3.21
C VAL A 25 11.90 9.38 3.70
N VAL A 26 11.67 9.45 5.01
CA VAL A 26 10.55 10.21 5.61
C VAL A 26 10.68 11.72 5.40
N HIS A 27 11.91 12.25 5.42
CA HIS A 27 12.18 13.64 5.05
C HIS A 27 11.76 13.93 3.59
N HIS A 28 11.96 12.96 2.69
CA HIS A 28 11.60 13.05 1.27
C HIS A 28 10.20 12.49 0.96
N GLU A 29 9.31 12.33 1.95
CA GLU A 29 7.91 12.02 1.68
C GLU A 29 7.24 13.22 0.99
N PRO A 30 6.59 13.06 -0.18
CA PRO A 30 5.85 14.13 -0.81
C PRO A 30 4.57 14.45 -0.01
N PHE A 31 4.15 15.71 -0.05
CA PHE A 31 2.87 16.12 0.55
C PHE A 31 1.70 15.45 -0.20
N ALA A 32 1.08 14.45 0.41
CA ALA A 32 0.06 13.62 -0.23
C ALA A 32 -0.89 12.93 0.77
N PHE A 33 -1.99 12.38 0.26
CA PHE A 33 -2.97 11.57 0.99
C PHE A 33 -3.54 12.24 2.24
N ASP A 34 -3.18 11.75 3.42
CA ASP A 34 -3.70 12.22 4.71
C ASP A 34 -3.07 13.56 5.12
N ALA A 35 -2.00 13.99 4.46
CA ALA A 35 -1.47 15.35 4.60
C ALA A 35 -2.55 16.39 4.28
N TRP A 36 -3.37 16.16 3.23
CA TRP A 36 -4.49 17.03 2.87
C TRP A 36 -5.56 17.08 3.95
N ASN A 37 -5.89 15.93 4.55
CA ASN A 37 -6.85 15.87 5.66
C ASN A 37 -6.34 16.72 6.82
N VAL A 38 -5.10 16.52 7.25
CA VAL A 38 -4.51 17.29 8.36
C VAL A 38 -4.43 18.77 8.03
N ALA A 39 -4.07 19.14 6.80
CA ALA A 39 -4.03 20.55 6.40
C ALA A 39 -5.41 21.21 6.44
N ILE A 40 -6.45 20.54 5.94
CA ILE A 40 -7.83 21.05 5.96
C ILE A 40 -8.39 21.10 7.37
N ASP A 41 -8.28 20.01 8.13
CA ASP A 41 -8.81 19.89 9.49
C ASP A 41 -8.16 20.92 10.44
N SER A 42 -6.87 21.22 10.22
CA SER A 42 -6.16 22.24 11.01
C SER A 42 -6.25 23.66 10.44
N GLY A 43 -6.90 23.84 9.28
CA GLY A 43 -6.92 25.10 8.52
C GLY A 43 -5.52 25.63 8.21
N ALA A 44 -4.55 24.75 8.01
CA ALA A 44 -3.12 25.03 7.83
C ALA A 44 -2.47 25.88 8.94
N LYS A 45 -3.13 26.04 10.09
CA LYS A 45 -2.64 26.89 11.18
C LYS A 45 -1.36 26.30 11.81
N PRO A 46 -0.46 27.14 12.35
CA PRO A 46 0.69 26.69 13.12
C PRO A 46 0.29 25.81 14.31
N ILE A 47 1.18 24.93 14.75
CA ILE A 47 0.95 24.07 15.91
C ILE A 47 0.90 24.88 17.22
N THR A 48 -0.09 24.58 18.05
CA THR A 48 -0.15 24.95 19.46
C THR A 48 -0.66 23.75 20.25
N PHE A 49 -0.44 23.73 21.57
CA PHE A 49 -0.96 22.66 22.42
C PHE A 49 -2.50 22.55 22.34
N GLU A 50 -3.19 23.69 22.38
CA GLU A 50 -4.64 23.77 22.23
C GLU A 50 -5.11 23.20 20.89
N ARG A 51 -4.48 23.59 19.77
CA ARG A 51 -4.85 23.08 18.43
C ARG A 51 -4.56 21.59 18.27
N PHE A 52 -3.52 21.08 18.93
CA PHE A 52 -3.27 19.64 18.98
C PHE A 52 -4.39 18.90 19.71
N LEU A 53 -4.82 19.39 20.88
CA LEU A 53 -5.94 18.80 21.62
C LEU A 53 -7.26 18.92 20.86
N GLN A 54 -7.51 20.06 20.22
CA GLN A 54 -8.67 20.27 19.37
C GLN A 54 -8.67 19.28 18.21
N PHE A 55 -7.57 19.16 17.47
CA PHE A 55 -7.46 18.18 16.39
C PHE A 55 -7.69 16.76 16.91
N TRP A 56 -7.11 16.38 18.04
CA TRP A 56 -7.35 15.05 18.62
C TRP A 56 -8.84 14.85 18.93
N TRP A 57 -9.48 15.80 19.60
CA TRP A 57 -10.90 15.75 19.92
C TRP A 57 -11.78 15.65 18.67
N ASP A 58 -11.49 16.45 17.65
CA ASP A 58 -12.20 16.43 16.37
C ASP A 58 -12.04 15.07 15.69
N GLN A 59 -10.83 14.50 15.67
CA GLN A 59 -10.63 13.17 15.09
C GLN A 59 -11.32 12.06 15.89
N TYR A 60 -11.35 12.16 17.21
CA TYR A 60 -12.06 11.23 18.09
C TYR A 60 -13.58 11.26 17.86
N THR A 61 -14.14 12.45 17.65
CA THR A 61 -15.59 12.64 17.51
C THR A 61 -16.11 12.53 16.08
N SER A 62 -15.28 12.78 15.06
CA SER A 62 -15.75 12.87 13.66
C SER A 62 -14.97 12.05 12.64
N SER A 63 -13.82 11.45 12.98
CA SER A 63 -12.95 10.79 12.00
C SER A 63 -12.23 9.56 12.56
N ASN A 64 -10.90 9.58 12.72
CA ASN A 64 -10.13 8.41 13.12
C ASN A 64 -9.75 8.47 14.62
N PRO A 65 -10.46 7.75 15.51
CA PRO A 65 -10.24 7.81 16.96
C PRO A 65 -9.00 7.05 17.45
N ARG A 66 -8.21 6.44 16.56
CA ARG A 66 -6.99 5.73 16.94
C ARG A 66 -6.00 6.67 17.61
N LEU A 67 -5.28 6.15 18.61
CA LEU A 67 -4.18 6.86 19.28
C LEU A 67 -3.10 7.33 18.30
N GLY A 68 -2.92 6.62 17.18
CA GLY A 68 -1.99 7.05 16.13
C GLY A 68 -2.41 8.33 15.41
N GLN A 69 -3.71 8.66 15.36
CA GLN A 69 -4.23 9.82 14.65
C GLN A 69 -3.74 11.17 15.21
N PRO A 70 -3.80 11.47 16.52
CA PRO A 70 -3.18 12.69 17.05
C PRO A 70 -1.67 12.74 16.78
N LEU A 71 -0.98 11.59 16.75
CA LEU A 71 0.44 11.57 16.36
C LEU A 71 0.66 11.95 14.89
N THR A 72 -0.31 11.67 14.00
CA THR A 72 -0.23 12.13 12.59
C THR A 72 -0.16 13.64 12.49
N TYR A 73 -0.87 14.36 13.37
CA TYR A 73 -0.82 15.82 13.44
C TYR A 73 0.61 16.30 13.70
N LEU A 74 1.28 15.71 14.70
CA LEU A 74 2.67 16.02 15.01
C LEU A 74 3.60 15.68 13.84
N THR A 75 3.37 14.55 13.17
CA THR A 75 4.21 14.15 12.01
C THR A 75 4.14 15.12 10.83
N TYR A 76 3.04 15.84 10.63
CA TYR A 76 2.92 16.82 9.55
C TYR A 76 3.19 18.26 9.99
N LYS A 77 2.97 18.61 11.27
CA LYS A 77 3.13 19.97 11.77
C LYS A 77 4.51 20.29 12.33
N LEU A 78 5.28 19.27 12.72
CA LEU A 78 6.65 19.41 13.17
C LEU A 78 7.56 18.70 12.17
N GLU A 79 8.32 19.46 11.37
CA GLU A 79 9.15 18.94 10.28
C GLU A 79 10.06 17.79 10.73
N TRP A 80 10.76 17.98 11.85
CA TRP A 80 11.70 17.01 12.42
C TRP A 80 11.03 15.81 13.11
N PHE A 81 9.75 15.91 13.51
CA PHE A 81 9.14 14.90 14.37
C PHE A 81 9.04 13.55 13.68
N ALA A 82 8.59 13.53 12.42
CA ALA A 82 8.47 12.29 11.67
C ALA A 82 9.85 11.65 11.38
N GLU A 83 10.84 12.47 11.08
CA GLU A 83 12.21 12.06 10.75
C GLU A 83 12.92 11.37 11.93
N ILE A 84 12.54 11.73 13.16
CA ILE A 84 13.04 11.14 14.40
C ILE A 84 12.12 10.02 14.90
N ALA A 85 10.81 10.27 14.99
CA ALA A 85 9.86 9.34 15.56
C ALA A 85 9.71 8.05 14.74
N THR A 86 9.78 8.12 13.40
CA THR A 86 9.65 6.94 12.54
C THR A 86 10.80 5.94 12.71
N PRO A 87 12.09 6.33 12.59
CA PRO A 87 13.17 5.39 12.85
C PRO A 87 13.18 4.89 14.29
N LEU A 88 12.84 5.74 15.28
CA LEU A 88 12.73 5.30 16.67
C LEU A 88 11.61 4.26 16.85
N ALA A 89 10.45 4.46 16.24
CA ALA A 89 9.34 3.50 16.29
C ALA A 89 9.71 2.18 15.61
N HIS A 90 10.40 2.22 14.46
CA HIS A 90 10.89 1.03 13.78
C HIS A 90 11.91 0.25 14.63
N LEU A 91 12.88 0.95 15.24
CA LEU A 91 13.86 0.34 16.12
C LEU A 91 13.20 -0.20 17.40
N ALA A 92 12.28 0.55 18.01
CA ALA A 92 11.50 0.11 19.16
C ALA A 92 10.66 -1.13 18.84
N LEU A 93 10.04 -1.19 17.66
CA LEU A 93 9.32 -2.36 17.16
C LEU A 93 10.24 -3.57 17.03
N SER A 94 11.39 -3.43 16.35
CA SER A 94 12.35 -4.52 16.17
C SER A 94 12.94 -5.02 17.51
N LEU A 95 13.15 -4.11 18.46
CA LEU A 95 13.65 -4.44 19.80
C LEU A 95 12.58 -5.19 20.60
N ALA A 96 11.31 -4.76 20.55
CA ALA A 96 10.21 -5.47 21.19
C ALA A 96 10.06 -6.89 20.61
N ILE A 97 10.10 -7.05 19.28
CA ILE A 97 10.09 -8.36 18.59
C ILE A 97 11.24 -9.24 19.12
N THR A 98 12.44 -8.68 19.24
CA THR A 98 13.62 -9.38 19.75
C THR A 98 13.44 -9.81 21.20
N VAL A 99 13.02 -8.90 22.08
CA VAL A 99 12.82 -9.18 23.52
C VAL A 99 11.72 -10.23 23.72
N LEU A 100 10.63 -10.14 22.97
CA LEU A 100 9.54 -11.12 22.99
C LEU A 100 10.03 -12.51 22.57
N GLY A 101 10.79 -12.59 21.48
CA GLY A 101 11.36 -13.84 20.98
C GLY A 101 12.35 -14.46 21.97
N LEU A 102 13.33 -13.68 22.44
CA LEU A 102 14.40 -14.15 23.33
C LEU A 102 13.93 -14.42 24.77
N GLY A 103 12.87 -13.75 25.22
CA GLY A 103 12.46 -13.75 26.63
C GLY A 103 13.47 -13.08 27.57
N ARG A 104 14.32 -12.21 27.04
CA ARG A 104 15.37 -11.47 27.76
C ARG A 104 15.78 -10.23 26.96
N TRP A 105 16.41 -9.27 27.63
CA TRP A 105 17.06 -8.14 26.98
C TRP A 105 18.26 -8.58 26.13
N PRO A 106 18.41 -8.09 24.88
CA PRO A 106 19.57 -8.43 24.07
C PRO A 106 20.84 -7.87 24.70
N ARG A 107 21.86 -8.73 24.85
CA ARG A 107 23.16 -8.34 25.40
C ARG A 107 24.18 -8.10 24.29
N ARG A 108 25.27 -8.87 24.24
CA ARG A 108 26.35 -8.76 23.25
C ARG A 108 26.40 -10.01 22.36
N GLY A 109 27.05 -9.88 21.20
CA GLY A 109 27.34 -11.02 20.33
C GLY A 109 26.08 -11.61 19.69
N ARG A 110 25.67 -12.81 20.14
CA ARG A 110 24.54 -13.57 19.59
C ARG A 110 23.24 -12.77 19.62
N ASP A 111 22.94 -12.15 20.75
CA ASP A 111 21.68 -11.42 20.91
C ASP A 111 21.61 -10.20 19.98
N LEU A 112 22.74 -9.51 19.75
CA LEU A 112 22.81 -8.40 18.78
C LEU A 112 22.65 -8.89 17.35
N ALA A 113 23.17 -10.07 17.02
CA ALA A 113 22.94 -10.70 15.71
C ALA A 113 21.44 -11.02 15.51
N LEU A 114 20.76 -11.52 16.53
CA LEU A 114 19.32 -11.79 16.49
C LEU A 114 18.49 -10.49 16.39
N TRP A 115 18.93 -9.42 17.04
CA TRP A 115 18.31 -8.09 16.85
C TRP A 115 18.55 -7.55 15.44
N ALA A 116 19.76 -7.69 14.89
CA ALA A 116 20.05 -7.30 13.51
C ALA A 116 19.16 -8.04 12.50
N ILE A 117 18.90 -9.33 12.76
CA ILE A 117 17.95 -10.15 11.98
C ILE A 117 16.53 -9.59 12.10
N ALA A 118 16.08 -9.21 13.29
CA ALA A 118 14.76 -8.61 13.47
C ALA A 118 14.59 -7.31 12.65
N ILE A 119 15.61 -6.44 12.66
CA ILE A 119 15.64 -5.20 11.84
C ILE A 119 15.55 -5.56 10.35
N GLY A 120 16.46 -6.39 9.84
CA GLY A 120 16.52 -6.67 8.41
C GLY A 120 15.34 -7.46 7.89
N PHE A 121 14.81 -8.42 8.67
CA PHE A 121 13.70 -9.26 8.23
C PHE A 121 12.36 -8.51 8.24
N SER A 122 12.24 -7.45 9.05
CA SER A 122 11.03 -6.63 9.05
C SER A 122 10.72 -6.05 7.65
N TRP A 123 11.73 -5.78 6.82
CA TRP A 123 11.60 -5.22 5.46
C TRP A 123 10.77 -6.07 4.48
N PHE A 124 10.74 -7.39 4.67
CA PHE A 124 10.02 -8.31 3.79
C PHE A 124 9.01 -9.20 4.53
N VAL A 125 9.11 -9.33 5.85
CA VAL A 125 8.13 -10.05 6.68
C VAL A 125 6.94 -9.17 7.01
N LEU A 126 7.14 -7.87 7.27
CA LEU A 126 6.03 -6.97 7.60
C LEU A 126 5.41 -6.43 6.31
N PRO A 127 4.09 -6.61 6.08
CA PRO A 127 3.53 -6.45 4.75
C PRO A 127 3.52 -5.00 4.33
N GLN A 128 4.16 -4.72 3.18
CA GLN A 128 4.24 -3.37 2.63
C GLN A 128 4.75 -2.36 3.67
N ILE A 129 5.72 -2.78 4.51
CA ILE A 129 6.28 -1.94 5.56
C ILE A 129 6.86 -0.64 5.00
N GLY A 130 7.44 -0.66 3.79
CA GLY A 130 7.91 0.55 3.12
C GLY A 130 6.79 1.57 2.96
N ARG A 131 5.68 1.17 2.34
CA ARG A 131 4.49 2.02 2.20
C ARG A 131 3.95 2.51 3.55
N ASN A 132 3.84 1.61 4.53
CA ASN A 132 3.23 1.94 5.82
C ASN A 132 4.14 2.79 6.72
N MET A 133 5.46 2.71 6.54
CA MET A 133 6.44 3.45 7.33
C MET A 133 6.79 4.80 6.72
N PHE A 134 6.78 4.91 5.40
CA PHE A 134 7.18 6.13 4.69
C PHE A 134 6.00 7.01 4.28
N CYS A 135 4.77 6.65 4.67
CA CYS A 135 3.65 7.57 4.72
C CYS A 135 3.44 7.98 6.19
N ARG A 136 3.67 9.25 6.55
CA ARG A 136 3.61 9.77 7.93
C ARG A 136 2.33 9.34 8.66
N ALA A 137 1.19 9.48 7.99
CA ALA A 137 -0.10 9.10 8.59
C ALA A 137 -0.21 7.60 8.88
N TYR A 138 0.30 6.77 7.97
CA TYR A 138 0.28 5.32 8.13
C TYR A 138 1.31 4.88 9.18
N ALA A 139 2.46 5.53 9.24
CA ALA A 139 3.51 5.23 10.19
C ALA A 139 2.99 5.44 11.62
N ALA A 140 2.38 6.59 11.88
CA ALA A 140 1.78 6.90 13.16
C ALA A 140 0.62 5.96 13.52
N ASN A 141 -0.24 5.60 12.55
CA ASN A 141 -1.38 4.71 12.81
C ASN A 141 -1.04 3.22 12.91
N TYR A 142 0.06 2.76 12.33
CA TYR A 142 0.35 1.32 12.18
C TYR A 142 1.73 0.87 12.64
N ILE A 143 2.76 1.72 12.56
CA ILE A 143 4.12 1.39 13.01
C ILE A 143 4.29 1.81 14.47
N TYR A 144 3.90 3.03 14.82
CA TYR A 144 4.08 3.57 16.18
C TYR A 144 3.17 2.82 17.14
N THR A 145 1.92 2.62 16.75
CA THR A 145 0.92 1.85 17.50
C THR A 145 1.31 0.38 17.63
N ALA A 146 1.88 -0.25 16.59
CA ALA A 146 2.40 -1.62 16.69
C ALA A 146 3.56 -1.72 17.68
N ALA A 147 4.46 -0.72 17.70
CA ALA A 147 5.51 -0.65 18.70
C ALA A 147 4.92 -0.57 20.13
N ILE A 148 3.98 0.34 20.38
CA ILE A 148 3.27 0.48 21.67
C ILE A 148 2.65 -0.86 22.09
N GLN A 149 1.96 -1.52 21.17
CA GLN A 149 1.27 -2.79 21.42
C GLN A 149 2.21 -3.95 21.73
N LEU A 150 3.36 -4.05 21.07
CA LEU A 150 4.34 -5.09 21.38
C LEU A 150 5.09 -4.78 22.66
N TRP A 151 5.40 -3.51 22.94
CA TRP A 151 5.97 -3.08 24.22
C TRP A 151 5.04 -3.35 25.39
N PHE A 152 3.73 -3.26 25.20
CA PHE A 152 2.75 -3.69 26.21
C PHE A 152 2.91 -5.19 26.56
N LEU A 153 3.30 -6.05 25.62
CA LEU A 153 3.52 -7.48 25.91
C LEU A 153 4.87 -7.80 26.56
N VAL A 154 5.88 -6.91 26.44
CA VAL A 154 7.24 -7.15 26.93
C VAL A 154 7.30 -7.42 28.45
N PRO A 155 6.63 -6.64 29.32
CA PRO A 155 6.60 -6.91 30.76
C PRO A 155 6.11 -8.32 31.10
N LEU A 156 5.06 -8.80 30.43
CA LEU A 156 4.51 -10.15 30.65
C LEU A 156 5.48 -11.26 30.26
N ARG A 157 6.39 -10.96 29.33
CA ARG A 157 7.42 -11.89 28.88
C ARG A 157 8.62 -11.93 29.83
N LEU A 158 8.99 -10.80 30.42
CA LEU A 158 10.19 -10.66 31.25
C LEU A 158 9.96 -10.88 32.74
N VAL A 159 8.83 -10.43 33.26
CA VAL A 159 8.50 -10.53 34.69
C VAL A 159 8.02 -11.95 34.99
N ARG A 160 8.71 -12.65 35.88
CA ARG A 160 8.26 -13.94 36.40
C ARG A 160 7.16 -13.71 37.42
N SER A 161 6.19 -14.63 37.45
CA SER A 161 5.05 -14.63 38.36
C SER A 161 5.49 -14.34 39.80
N GLY A 162 4.97 -13.26 40.37
CA GLY A 162 5.20 -12.81 41.75
C GLY A 162 4.17 -11.72 42.08
N ASP A 163 4.12 -11.27 43.33
CA ASP A 163 3.22 -10.18 43.73
C ASP A 163 3.67 -8.86 43.10
N ALA A 164 3.05 -8.51 41.97
CA ALA A 164 3.21 -7.19 41.38
C ALA A 164 2.72 -6.13 42.37
N SER A 165 3.54 -5.11 42.61
CA SER A 165 3.17 -3.96 43.43
C SER A 165 1.98 -3.22 42.82
N LEU A 166 1.21 -2.51 43.66
CA LEU A 166 0.08 -1.69 43.19
C LEU A 166 0.52 -0.70 42.11
N HIS A 167 1.67 -0.04 42.29
CA HIS A 167 2.25 0.89 41.31
C HIS A 167 2.52 0.21 39.96
N ALA A 168 3.07 -1.02 39.96
CA ALA A 168 3.29 -1.78 38.73
C ALA A 168 1.96 -2.13 38.03
N CYS A 169 0.93 -2.51 38.81
CA CYS A 169 -0.41 -2.75 38.28
C CYS A 169 -1.03 -1.49 37.67
N VAL A 170 -0.96 -0.34 38.34
CA VAL A 170 -1.48 0.93 37.82
C VAL A 170 -0.74 1.34 36.54
N ALA A 171 0.60 1.32 36.54
CA ALA A 171 1.40 1.65 35.38
C ALA A 171 1.10 0.73 34.18
N TYR A 172 0.96 -0.57 34.43
CA TYR A 172 0.64 -1.54 33.39
C TYR A 172 -0.81 -1.45 32.90
N GLY A 173 -1.75 -1.06 33.77
CA GLY A 173 -3.11 -0.70 33.39
C GLY A 173 -3.15 0.51 32.47
N ILE A 174 -2.43 1.58 32.80
CA ILE A 174 -2.30 2.76 31.93
C ILE A 174 -1.69 2.37 30.58
N ALA A 175 -0.63 1.55 30.56
CA ALA A 175 -0.06 1.03 29.32
C ALA A 175 -1.08 0.21 28.51
N GLY A 176 -1.96 -0.53 29.19
CA GLY A 176 -3.10 -1.23 28.59
C GLY A 176 -4.06 -0.27 27.87
N ILE A 177 -4.41 0.87 28.47
CA ILE A 177 -5.28 1.89 27.83
C ILE A 177 -4.67 2.34 26.51
N PHE A 178 -3.39 2.72 26.49
CA PHE A 178 -2.72 3.12 25.27
C PHE A 178 -2.66 1.99 24.22
N ALA A 179 -2.37 0.76 24.63
CA ALA A 179 -2.34 -0.40 23.72
C ALA A 179 -3.72 -0.76 23.14
N GLY A 180 -4.79 -0.59 23.93
CA GLY A 180 -6.18 -0.78 23.51
C GLY A 180 -6.64 0.27 22.50
N ALA A 181 -6.21 1.52 22.68
CA ALA A 181 -6.58 2.64 21.82
C ALA A 181 -5.82 2.67 20.47
N CYS A 182 -4.90 1.75 20.24
CA CYS A 182 -4.02 1.74 19.08
C CYS A 182 -4.69 1.22 17.79
N ASN A 183 -5.39 0.08 17.86
CA ASN A 183 -5.94 -0.59 16.68
C ASN A 183 -7.07 -1.56 17.05
N GLU A 184 -8.22 -1.37 16.40
CA GLU A 184 -9.46 -2.10 16.62
C GLU A 184 -9.39 -3.58 16.24
N HIS A 185 -8.48 -3.96 15.33
CA HIS A 185 -8.32 -5.35 14.87
C HIS A 185 -7.43 -6.19 15.78
N THR A 186 -6.58 -5.54 16.59
CA THR A 186 -5.71 -6.22 17.55
C THR A 186 -6.34 -6.35 18.93
N GLY A 187 -7.26 -5.43 19.27
CA GLY A 187 -7.90 -5.32 20.57
C GLY A 187 -8.50 -6.63 21.08
N PRO A 188 -9.47 -7.22 20.35
CA PRO A 188 -10.14 -8.45 20.77
C PRO A 188 -9.18 -9.62 21.00
N THR A 189 -8.14 -9.73 20.16
CA THR A 189 -7.16 -10.82 20.26
C THR A 189 -6.32 -10.69 21.52
N PHE A 190 -5.84 -9.49 21.85
CA PHE A 190 -5.06 -9.29 23.08
C PHE A 190 -5.92 -9.44 24.33
N LEU A 191 -7.18 -8.99 24.33
CA LEU A 191 -8.08 -9.22 25.45
C LEU A 191 -8.28 -10.73 25.70
N ALA A 192 -8.54 -11.51 24.64
CA ALA A 192 -8.63 -12.97 24.74
C ALA A 192 -7.32 -13.60 25.22
N PHE A 193 -6.17 -13.13 24.72
CA PHE A 193 -4.85 -13.58 25.15
C PHE A 193 -4.60 -13.29 26.64
N LEU A 194 -4.88 -12.09 27.13
CA LEU A 194 -4.67 -11.71 28.53
C LEU A 194 -5.56 -12.53 29.47
N LEU A 195 -6.83 -12.78 29.10
CA LEU A 195 -7.73 -13.65 29.86
C LEU A 195 -7.20 -15.09 29.92
N GLY A 196 -6.82 -15.65 28.76
CA GLY A 196 -6.22 -16.98 28.69
C GLY A 196 -4.92 -17.09 29.48
N TYR A 197 -4.09 -16.06 29.43
CA TYR A 197 -2.82 -16.00 30.17
C TYR A 197 -3.04 -15.87 31.68
N ALA A 198 -4.00 -15.05 32.13
CA ALA A 198 -4.39 -14.95 33.53
C ALA A 198 -4.94 -16.28 34.06
N TRP A 199 -5.79 -16.96 33.29
CA TRP A 199 -6.29 -18.30 33.63
C TRP A 199 -5.17 -19.33 33.73
N TRP A 200 -4.25 -19.33 32.77
CA TRP A 200 -3.08 -20.22 32.79
C TRP A 200 -2.17 -19.97 34.00
N LEU A 201 -1.92 -18.70 34.38
CA LEU A 201 -1.15 -18.35 35.57
C LEU A 201 -1.82 -18.86 36.86
N ARG A 202 -3.15 -18.68 36.99
CA ARG A 202 -3.90 -19.21 38.15
C ARG A 202 -3.79 -20.73 38.27
N ARG A 203 -3.91 -21.45 37.15
CA ARG A 203 -3.72 -22.92 37.09
C ARG A 203 -2.32 -23.38 37.51
N ARG A 204 -1.32 -22.49 37.46
CA ARG A 204 0.06 -22.73 37.88
C ARG A 204 0.37 -22.19 39.29
N GLY A 205 -0.64 -21.76 40.05
CA GLY A 205 -0.47 -21.20 41.40
C GLY A 205 0.05 -19.77 41.44
N GLY A 206 0.08 -19.06 40.31
CA GLY A 206 0.50 -17.65 40.24
C GLY A 206 -0.64 -16.65 40.46
N HIS A 207 -0.30 -15.44 40.91
CA HIS A 207 -1.24 -14.33 41.06
C HIS A 207 -1.26 -13.45 39.79
N PRO A 208 -2.37 -13.40 39.03
CA PRO A 208 -2.42 -12.67 37.75
C PRO A 208 -2.70 -11.17 37.91
N ARG A 209 -2.36 -10.54 39.05
CA ARG A 209 -2.74 -9.14 39.35
C ARG A 209 -2.31 -8.17 38.25
N LEU A 210 -1.06 -8.27 37.80
CA LEU A 210 -0.52 -7.46 36.72
C LEU A 210 -1.28 -7.68 35.40
N VAL A 211 -1.54 -8.95 35.04
CA VAL A 211 -2.25 -9.30 33.80
C VAL A 211 -3.68 -8.76 33.82
N LEU A 212 -4.37 -8.86 34.95
CA LEU A 212 -5.72 -8.34 35.12
C LEU A 212 -5.76 -6.81 35.05
N ALA A 213 -4.78 -6.11 35.63
CA ALA A 213 -4.66 -4.67 35.50
C ALA A 213 -4.48 -4.24 34.04
N GLY A 214 -3.60 -4.93 33.30
CA GLY A 214 -3.43 -4.71 31.87
C GLY A 214 -4.68 -5.04 31.05
N PHE A 215 -5.42 -6.09 31.40
CA PHE A 215 -6.70 -6.45 30.77
C PHE A 215 -7.75 -5.36 30.98
N LEU A 216 -7.91 -4.85 32.20
CA LEU A 216 -8.85 -3.77 32.50
C LEU A 216 -8.48 -2.50 31.73
N GLY A 217 -7.21 -2.08 31.80
CA GLY A 217 -6.73 -0.94 31.05
C GLY A 217 -6.95 -1.08 29.55
N MET A 218 -6.60 -2.24 28.99
CA MET A 218 -6.82 -2.52 27.58
C MET A 218 -8.29 -2.55 27.18
N THR A 219 -9.17 -3.02 28.05
CA THR A 219 -10.62 -2.99 27.83
C THR A 219 -11.11 -1.55 27.74
N VAL A 220 -10.67 -0.67 28.65
CA VAL A 220 -10.98 0.78 28.61
C VAL A 220 -10.45 1.41 27.32
N GLY A 221 -9.18 1.18 26.98
CA GLY A 221 -8.58 1.73 25.75
C GLY A 221 -9.27 1.25 24.47
N PHE A 222 -9.62 -0.04 24.40
CA PHE A 222 -10.35 -0.61 23.27
C PHE A 222 -11.78 -0.06 23.19
N ALA A 223 -12.47 0.08 24.33
CA ALA A 223 -13.80 0.66 24.37
C ALA A 223 -13.80 2.13 23.92
N LEU A 224 -12.83 2.93 24.38
CA LEU A 224 -12.64 4.31 23.93
C LEU A 224 -12.43 4.38 22.42
N LEU A 225 -11.68 3.45 21.83
CA LEU A 225 -11.48 3.39 20.39
C LEU A 225 -12.73 2.92 19.63
N PHE A 226 -13.35 1.84 20.08
CA PHE A 226 -14.39 1.12 19.35
C PHE A 226 -15.73 1.87 19.38
N PHE A 227 -16.05 2.52 20.50
CA PHE A 227 -17.29 3.28 20.70
C PHE A 227 -17.11 4.79 20.50
N ALA A 228 -15.97 5.22 19.95
CA ALA A 228 -15.77 6.63 19.63
C ALA A 228 -16.73 7.09 18.53
N PRO A 229 -17.38 8.27 18.64
CA PRO A 229 -18.32 8.76 17.63
C PRO A 229 -17.69 8.91 16.23
N GLY A 230 -16.39 9.23 16.18
CA GLY A 230 -15.67 9.33 14.91
C GLY A 230 -15.61 8.00 14.16
N GLN A 231 -15.64 6.87 14.87
CA GLN A 231 -15.61 5.55 14.25
C GLN A 231 -16.84 5.31 13.36
N ASP A 232 -18.02 5.78 13.77
CA ASP A 232 -19.25 5.69 12.97
C ASP A 232 -19.14 6.56 11.72
N SER A 233 -18.66 7.79 11.87
CA SER A 233 -18.42 8.72 10.76
C SER A 233 -17.41 8.17 9.74
N ARG A 234 -16.35 7.52 10.22
CA ARG A 234 -15.28 6.93 9.40
C ARG A 234 -15.72 5.74 8.58
N TYR A 235 -16.70 4.98 9.06
CA TYR A 235 -17.27 3.85 8.34
C TYR A 235 -18.53 4.22 7.55
N GLY A 236 -19.02 5.45 7.73
CA GLY A 236 -20.10 6.06 6.97
C GLY A 236 -21.41 5.28 7.05
N GLU A 237 -22.30 5.54 6.09
CA GLU A 237 -23.59 4.84 5.96
C GLU A 237 -23.44 3.32 5.84
N ILE A 238 -22.29 2.84 5.33
CA ILE A 238 -22.03 1.41 5.16
C ILE A 238 -22.02 0.69 6.52
N ALA A 239 -21.61 1.34 7.62
CA ALA A 239 -21.69 0.77 8.98
C ALA A 239 -23.10 0.76 9.55
N GLN A 240 -23.92 1.75 9.20
CA GLN A 240 -25.29 1.86 9.69
C GLN A 240 -26.25 0.92 8.93
N GLN A 241 -25.93 0.59 7.68
CA GLN A 241 -26.81 -0.23 6.83
C GLN A 241 -26.62 -1.74 6.99
N VAL A 242 -25.47 -2.20 7.52
CA VAL A 242 -25.11 -3.62 7.48
C VAL A 242 -24.44 -4.07 8.78
N SER A 243 -25.07 -5.03 9.48
CA SER A 243 -24.50 -5.64 10.69
C SER A 243 -23.15 -6.32 10.43
N LEU A 244 -22.31 -6.47 11.46
CA LEU A 244 -21.03 -7.19 11.36
C LEU A 244 -21.20 -8.61 10.79
N LEU A 245 -22.26 -9.31 11.21
CA LEU A 245 -22.59 -10.64 10.72
C LEU A 245 -22.99 -10.59 9.24
N THR A 246 -23.85 -9.65 8.86
CA THR A 246 -24.27 -9.48 7.46
C THR A 246 -23.07 -9.17 6.56
N ARG A 247 -22.08 -8.39 7.02
CA ARG A 247 -20.84 -8.16 6.24
C ARG A 247 -20.02 -9.42 6.05
N MET A 248 -19.85 -10.22 7.11
CA MET A 248 -19.16 -11.51 7.03
C MET A 248 -19.85 -12.43 6.02
N LEU A 249 -21.19 -12.44 6.01
CA LEU A 249 -22.00 -13.21 5.05
C LEU A 249 -21.93 -12.66 3.62
N GLN A 250 -22.03 -11.33 3.43
CA GLN A 250 -21.93 -10.65 2.13
C GLN A 250 -20.57 -10.88 1.47
N ARG A 251 -19.48 -10.89 2.25
CA ARG A 251 -18.14 -11.21 1.76
C ARG A 251 -18.03 -12.68 1.30
N GLY A 252 -18.87 -13.56 1.85
CA GLY A 252 -18.91 -14.97 1.52
C GLY A 252 -17.68 -15.74 2.01
N ILE A 253 -17.72 -17.06 1.82
CA ILE A 253 -16.62 -17.95 2.22
C ILE A 253 -15.34 -17.61 1.46
N THR A 254 -15.45 -17.34 0.15
CA THR A 254 -14.31 -17.02 -0.72
C THR A 254 -13.58 -15.76 -0.27
N GLY A 255 -14.31 -14.66 -0.05
CA GLY A 255 -13.70 -13.40 0.38
C GLY A 255 -13.09 -13.47 1.79
N ASN A 256 -13.65 -14.28 2.71
CA ASN A 256 -13.04 -14.50 4.01
C ASN A 256 -11.81 -15.41 3.93
N LEU A 257 -11.83 -16.43 3.05
CA LEU A 257 -10.65 -17.25 2.77
C LEU A 257 -9.54 -16.45 2.09
N ASP A 258 -9.86 -15.44 1.28
CA ASP A 258 -8.87 -14.53 0.70
C ASP A 258 -8.09 -13.77 1.81
N ILE A 259 -8.76 -13.34 2.88
CA ILE A 259 -8.09 -12.68 4.04
C ILE A 259 -7.10 -13.62 4.73
N VAL A 260 -7.47 -14.90 4.89
CA VAL A 260 -6.59 -15.93 5.48
C VAL A 260 -5.45 -16.27 4.53
N ARG A 261 -5.74 -16.42 3.23
CA ARG A 261 -4.75 -16.64 2.18
C ARG A 261 -3.74 -15.51 2.17
N ASP A 262 -4.18 -14.26 2.24
CA ASP A 262 -3.31 -13.10 2.23
C ASP A 262 -2.40 -13.09 3.48
N TYR A 263 -2.93 -13.40 4.67
CA TYR A 263 -2.11 -13.56 5.87
C TYR A 263 -1.02 -14.63 5.70
N ILE A 264 -1.37 -15.80 5.15
CA ILE A 264 -0.41 -16.89 4.89
C ILE A 264 0.60 -16.46 3.82
N ALA A 265 0.15 -15.82 2.74
CA ALA A 265 1.00 -15.36 1.64
C ALA A 265 2.03 -14.34 2.13
N TYR A 266 1.60 -13.38 2.96
CA TYR A 266 2.51 -12.43 3.59
C TYR A 266 3.45 -13.09 4.61
N GLY A 267 3.01 -14.12 5.32
CA GLY A 267 3.83 -14.90 6.25
C GLY A 267 4.78 -15.89 5.58
N ALA A 268 4.61 -16.21 4.29
CA ALA A 268 5.35 -17.26 3.59
C ALA A 268 6.88 -17.09 3.62
N PRO A 269 7.47 -15.89 3.44
CA PRO A 269 8.92 -15.71 3.58
C PRO A 269 9.43 -16.11 4.97
N LEU A 270 8.65 -15.81 6.01
CA LEU A 270 9.01 -16.17 7.38
C LEU A 270 8.88 -17.67 7.64
N LEU A 271 7.84 -18.33 7.08
CA LEU A 271 7.70 -19.79 7.14
C LEU A 271 8.87 -20.50 6.47
N ALA A 272 9.32 -20.01 5.31
CA ALA A 272 10.51 -20.53 4.64
C ALA A 272 11.77 -20.38 5.53
N LEU A 273 11.94 -19.22 6.17
CA LEU A 273 13.07 -18.98 7.08
C LEU A 273 13.02 -19.87 8.33
N LEU A 274 11.84 -20.15 8.88
CA LEU A 274 11.66 -21.11 9.98
C LEU A 274 12.17 -22.50 9.58
N VAL A 275 11.79 -22.98 8.39
CA VAL A 275 12.25 -24.28 7.85
C VAL A 275 13.77 -24.27 7.66
N ILE A 276 14.33 -23.22 7.04
CA ILE A 276 15.78 -23.11 6.83
C ILE A 276 16.53 -23.11 8.17
N ALA A 277 16.06 -22.38 9.19
CA ALA A 277 16.68 -22.36 10.50
C ALA A 277 16.66 -23.74 11.18
N LEU A 278 15.57 -24.49 11.04
CA LEU A 278 15.47 -25.88 11.52
C LEU A 278 16.48 -26.78 10.80
N LEU A 279 16.54 -26.74 9.47
CA LEU A 279 17.46 -27.55 8.68
C LEU A 279 18.93 -27.24 9.04
N VAL A 280 19.29 -25.97 9.16
CA VAL A 280 20.66 -25.55 9.57
C VAL A 280 20.97 -25.97 11.01
N GLY A 281 19.97 -25.95 11.90
CA GLY A 281 20.08 -26.43 13.28
C GLY A 281 20.24 -27.94 13.39
N LEU A 282 19.61 -28.71 12.49
CA LEU A 282 19.68 -30.19 12.46
C LEU A 282 20.94 -30.70 11.77
N ALA A 283 21.41 -30.04 10.70
CA ALA A 283 22.50 -30.54 9.87
C ALA A 283 23.90 -30.44 10.51
N ARG A 284 24.10 -29.61 11.54
CA ARG A 284 25.43 -29.39 12.12
C ARG A 284 25.59 -30.10 13.46
N LYS A 285 26.50 -31.08 13.50
CA LYS A 285 27.01 -31.63 14.76
C LYS A 285 27.74 -30.51 15.53
N PRO A 286 27.49 -30.34 16.85
CA PRO A 286 28.25 -29.38 17.64
C PRO A 286 29.75 -29.72 17.56
N PRO A 287 30.64 -28.72 17.50
CA PRO A 287 32.08 -28.96 17.49
C PRO A 287 32.47 -29.79 18.72
N PRO A 288 33.37 -30.78 18.60
CA PRO A 288 33.80 -31.63 19.71
C PRO A 288 34.46 -30.85 20.86
N THR A 289 34.95 -29.64 20.60
CA THR A 289 35.58 -28.76 21.60
C THR A 289 34.59 -27.89 22.37
N THR A 290 33.29 -27.96 22.06
CA THR A 290 32.27 -27.25 22.83
C THR A 290 32.00 -28.08 24.09
N PRO A 291 32.05 -27.52 25.31
CA PRO A 291 31.63 -28.26 26.50
C PRO A 291 30.29 -28.94 26.21
N PRO A 292 30.08 -30.19 26.65
CA PRO A 292 28.92 -30.98 26.30
C PRO A 292 27.70 -30.08 26.47
N PRO A 293 26.83 -29.99 25.44
CA PRO A 293 25.72 -29.06 25.49
C PRO A 293 24.99 -29.24 26.81
N LEU A 294 24.46 -28.13 27.35
CA LEU A 294 23.32 -28.16 28.28
C LEU A 294 22.51 -29.41 27.96
N THR A 295 22.35 -30.30 28.96
CA THR A 295 21.81 -31.67 28.80
C THR A 295 20.76 -31.73 27.69
N ASP A 296 20.71 -32.80 26.90
CA ASP A 296 19.76 -32.93 25.78
C ASP A 296 18.32 -32.49 26.16
N ASP A 297 17.95 -32.62 27.44
CA ASP A 297 16.73 -32.08 28.05
C ASP A 297 16.56 -30.56 27.97
N ALA A 298 17.56 -29.76 28.35
CA ALA A 298 17.49 -28.31 28.32
C ALA A 298 17.35 -27.77 26.89
N THR A 299 18.10 -28.35 25.94
CA THR A 299 17.98 -28.01 24.52
C THR A 299 16.60 -28.40 23.97
N ARG A 300 16.12 -29.63 24.28
CA ARG A 300 14.75 -30.06 23.93
C ARG A 300 13.68 -29.17 24.56
N ALA A 301 13.88 -28.71 25.80
CA ALA A 301 12.96 -27.79 26.48
C ALA A 301 12.94 -26.41 25.81
N ALA A 302 14.10 -25.87 25.41
CA ALA A 302 14.18 -24.61 24.67
C ALA A 302 13.44 -24.69 23.33
N ARG A 303 13.65 -25.75 22.54
CA ARG A 303 12.94 -25.99 21.27
C ARG A 303 11.43 -26.12 21.48
N ARG A 304 10.99 -26.89 22.47
CA ARG A 304 9.56 -27.02 22.82
C ARG A 304 8.94 -25.68 23.21
N ARG A 305 9.65 -24.84 23.96
CA ARG A 305 9.20 -23.47 24.29
C ARG A 305 9.09 -22.58 23.05
N ALA A 306 10.06 -22.65 22.14
CA ALA A 306 10.04 -21.89 20.90
C ALA A 306 8.85 -22.29 20.00
N VAL A 307 8.63 -23.60 19.80
CA VAL A 307 7.50 -24.11 19.01
C VAL A 307 6.16 -23.70 19.62
N ARG A 308 6.00 -23.81 20.95
CA ARG A 308 4.79 -23.33 21.64
C ARG A 308 4.58 -21.84 21.44
N PHE A 309 5.64 -21.04 21.50
CA PHE A 309 5.54 -19.60 21.26
C PHE A 309 5.13 -19.28 19.82
N ILE A 310 5.70 -19.98 18.82
CA ILE A 310 5.29 -19.85 17.41
C ILE A 310 3.81 -20.20 17.25
N ALA A 311 3.34 -21.29 17.86
CA ALA A 311 1.94 -21.70 17.79
C ALA A 311 1.01 -20.63 18.40
N VAL A 312 1.35 -20.09 19.57
CA VAL A 312 0.58 -18.99 20.20
C VAL A 312 0.59 -17.75 19.32
N ALA A 313 1.76 -17.34 18.80
CA ALA A 313 1.87 -16.18 17.92
C ALA A 313 1.07 -16.36 16.61
N PHE A 314 1.08 -17.57 16.05
CA PHE A 314 0.31 -17.90 14.85
C PHE A 314 -1.20 -17.82 15.11
N VAL A 315 -1.68 -18.42 16.21
CA VAL A 315 -3.10 -18.37 16.60
C VAL A 315 -3.52 -16.93 16.84
N MET A 316 -2.75 -16.15 17.60
CA MET A 316 -3.04 -14.73 17.81
C MET A 316 -3.09 -13.98 16.48
N GLY A 317 -2.11 -14.19 15.60
CA GLY A 317 -2.07 -13.53 14.30
C GLY A 317 -3.24 -13.90 13.39
N LEU A 318 -3.68 -15.15 13.44
CA LEU A 318 -4.86 -15.63 12.72
C LEU A 318 -6.13 -15.01 13.28
N THR A 319 -6.30 -14.94 14.61
CA THR A 319 -7.45 -14.28 15.24
C THR A 319 -7.51 -12.79 14.89
N MET A 320 -6.36 -12.10 14.85
CA MET A 320 -6.29 -10.71 14.38
C MET A 320 -6.76 -10.59 12.93
N ALA A 321 -6.29 -11.48 12.05
CA ALA A 321 -6.73 -11.54 10.66
C ALA A 321 -8.23 -11.81 10.54
N MET A 322 -8.80 -12.68 11.37
CA MET A 322 -10.23 -12.98 11.39
C MET A 322 -11.09 -11.77 11.78
N THR A 323 -10.58 -10.82 12.58
CA THR A 323 -11.32 -9.57 12.83
C THR A 323 -11.57 -8.76 11.55
N LEU A 324 -10.80 -8.99 10.48
CA LEU A 324 -11.03 -8.36 9.19
C LEU A 324 -12.27 -8.89 8.48
N PHE A 325 -12.78 -10.07 8.86
CA PHE A 325 -14.00 -10.65 8.28
C PHE A 325 -15.21 -9.72 8.42
N VAL A 326 -15.24 -8.93 9.48
CA VAL A 326 -16.31 -7.97 9.77
C VAL A 326 -15.89 -6.51 9.48
N SER A 327 -14.62 -6.29 9.12
CA SER A 327 -14.10 -4.97 8.81
C SER A 327 -14.58 -4.48 7.44
N PRO A 328 -15.03 -3.22 7.32
CA PRO A 328 -15.30 -2.61 6.02
C PRO A 328 -13.99 -2.24 5.29
N LYS A 329 -12.89 -2.07 6.03
CA LYS A 329 -11.59 -1.71 5.47
C LYS A 329 -10.68 -2.94 5.47
N LEU A 330 -10.20 -3.30 4.28
CA LEU A 330 -9.18 -4.32 4.10
C LEU A 330 -7.83 -3.66 3.78
N GLY A 331 -6.75 -4.31 4.14
CA GLY A 331 -5.42 -3.80 3.87
C GLY A 331 -4.32 -4.62 4.53
N SER A 332 -3.24 -4.83 3.80
CA SER A 332 -2.01 -5.49 4.27
C SER A 332 -1.47 -4.95 5.61
N ARG A 333 -1.66 -3.65 5.87
CA ARG A 333 -1.23 -2.95 7.10
C ARG A 333 -1.84 -3.53 8.38
N PHE A 334 -2.97 -4.21 8.31
CA PHE A 334 -3.58 -4.86 9.48
C PHE A 334 -2.84 -6.11 9.95
N TYR A 335 -1.91 -6.64 9.16
CA TYR A 335 -1.10 -7.81 9.52
C TYR A 335 0.26 -7.46 10.16
N ILE A 336 0.57 -6.17 10.39
CA ILE A 336 1.88 -5.76 10.94
C ILE A 336 2.13 -6.40 12.30
N VAL A 337 1.16 -6.31 13.23
CA VAL A 337 1.31 -6.84 14.59
C VAL A 337 1.36 -8.37 14.59
N SER A 338 0.52 -9.02 13.79
CA SER A 338 0.48 -10.48 13.70
C SER A 338 1.78 -11.06 13.14
N LEU A 339 2.32 -10.50 12.06
CA LEU A 339 3.59 -10.94 11.49
C LEU A 339 4.80 -10.54 12.34
N SER A 340 4.70 -9.45 13.13
CA SER A 340 5.71 -9.12 14.14
C SER A 340 5.78 -10.18 15.25
N LEU A 341 4.64 -10.68 15.73
CA LEU A 341 4.59 -11.76 16.71
C LEU A 341 5.17 -13.07 16.15
N LEU A 342 4.84 -13.40 14.89
CA LEU A 342 5.45 -14.55 14.23
C LEU A 342 6.97 -14.38 14.06
N LEU A 343 7.46 -13.18 13.71
CA LEU A 343 8.88 -12.91 13.62
C LEU A 343 9.56 -13.08 14.99
N ALA A 344 8.92 -12.66 16.09
CA ALA A 344 9.41 -12.96 17.43
C ALA A 344 9.50 -14.48 17.67
N GLY A 345 8.56 -15.27 17.15
CA GLY A 345 8.60 -16.73 17.25
C GLY A 345 9.72 -17.36 16.44
N PHE A 346 10.00 -16.82 15.25
CA PHE A 346 11.21 -17.17 14.51
C PHE A 346 12.48 -16.90 15.31
N LEU A 347 12.60 -15.74 15.97
CA LEU A 347 13.77 -15.44 16.79
C LEU A 347 13.90 -16.39 18.00
N ALA A 348 12.79 -16.76 18.63
CA ALA A 348 12.78 -17.77 19.69
C ALA A 348 13.31 -19.12 19.21
N LEU A 349 12.93 -19.53 17.98
CA LEU A 349 13.41 -20.76 17.38
C LEU A 349 14.88 -20.67 16.97
N ALA A 350 15.27 -19.59 16.30
CA ALA A 350 16.66 -19.31 15.92
C ALA A 350 17.58 -19.33 17.14
N ASP A 351 17.14 -18.73 18.26
CA ASP A 351 17.88 -18.78 19.53
C ASP A 351 18.03 -20.22 20.06
N ALA A 352 17.01 -21.06 19.91
CA ALA A 352 17.02 -22.45 20.38
C ALA A 352 17.77 -23.44 19.47
N VAL A 353 17.88 -23.18 18.16
CA VAL A 353 18.43 -24.15 17.19
C VAL A 353 19.73 -23.74 16.54
N LEU A 354 20.00 -22.44 16.38
CA LEU A 354 21.21 -21.95 15.70
C LEU A 354 22.32 -21.66 16.72
N VAL A 355 22.76 -22.65 17.49
CA VAL A 355 23.58 -22.49 18.72
C VAL A 355 24.91 -21.75 18.50
N THR A 356 25.53 -21.88 17.33
CA THR A 356 26.83 -21.26 17.03
C THR A 356 26.68 -19.94 16.28
N ARG A 357 27.62 -19.00 16.48
CA ARG A 357 27.66 -17.73 15.74
C ARG A 357 27.72 -17.95 14.22
N ARG A 358 28.44 -18.98 13.77
CA ARG A 358 28.56 -19.34 12.34
C ARG A 358 27.23 -19.75 11.72
N GLN A 359 26.28 -20.28 12.49
CA GLN A 359 24.94 -20.62 12.01
C GLN A 359 24.06 -19.38 11.82
N LEU A 360 24.35 -18.28 12.53
CA LEU A 360 23.62 -17.02 12.40
C LEU A 360 24.12 -16.15 11.24
N VAL A 361 25.37 -16.33 10.81
CA VAL A 361 25.98 -15.51 9.74
C VAL A 361 25.12 -15.41 8.47
N PRO A 362 24.57 -16.51 7.90
CA PRO A 362 23.74 -16.40 6.70
C PRO A 362 22.48 -15.54 6.90
N PHE A 363 21.86 -15.63 8.07
CA PHE A 363 20.68 -14.84 8.41
C PHE A 363 21.01 -13.37 8.64
N VAL A 364 22.15 -13.07 9.28
CA VAL A 364 22.64 -11.69 9.45
C VAL A 364 23.00 -11.07 8.09
N VAL A 365 23.66 -11.81 7.21
CA VAL A 365 23.96 -11.36 5.84
C VAL A 365 22.68 -11.07 5.07
N LEU A 366 21.69 -11.97 5.13
CA LEU A 366 20.39 -11.75 4.50
C LEU A 366 19.66 -10.53 5.08
N ALA A 367 19.74 -10.32 6.40
CA ALA A 367 19.15 -9.16 7.06
C ALA A 367 19.79 -7.85 6.59
N ILE A 368 21.12 -7.78 6.53
CA ILE A 368 21.85 -6.63 6.01
C ILE A 368 21.51 -6.38 4.53
N ALA A 369 21.47 -7.45 3.72
CA ALA A 369 21.11 -7.37 2.31
C ALA A 369 19.67 -6.86 2.11
N ALA A 370 18.71 -7.27 2.95
CA ALA A 370 17.35 -6.79 2.92
C ALA A 370 17.25 -5.29 3.25
N SER A 371 17.94 -4.82 4.29
CA SER A 371 18.02 -3.38 4.61
C SER A 371 18.70 -2.58 3.49
N ALA A 372 19.81 -3.08 2.95
CA ALA A 372 20.50 -2.43 1.83
C ALA A 372 19.62 -2.35 0.58
N TYR A 373 18.90 -3.44 0.26
CA TYR A 373 17.93 -3.46 -0.84
C TYR A 373 16.81 -2.44 -0.62
N ALA A 374 16.24 -2.37 0.59
CA ALA A 374 15.23 -1.36 0.93
C ALA A 374 15.77 0.06 0.68
N ALA A 375 16.99 0.37 1.14
CA ALA A 375 17.64 1.66 0.91
C ALA A 375 17.85 1.97 -0.58
N VAL A 376 18.42 1.03 -1.34
CA VAL A 376 18.64 1.17 -2.79
C VAL A 376 17.33 1.40 -3.55
N ARG A 377 16.22 0.81 -3.10
CA ARG A 377 14.90 0.99 -3.73
C ARG A 377 14.22 2.29 -3.33
N THR A 378 14.29 2.69 -2.07
CA THR A 378 13.46 3.79 -1.56
C THR A 378 14.15 5.14 -1.64
N VAL A 379 15.47 5.22 -1.48
CA VAL A 379 16.20 6.51 -1.49
C VAL A 379 16.05 7.23 -2.84
N PRO A 380 16.32 6.61 -4.00
CA PRO A 380 16.13 7.28 -5.30
C PRO A 380 14.66 7.58 -5.59
N LEU A 381 13.76 6.65 -5.23
CA LEU A 381 12.32 6.80 -5.42
C LEU A 381 11.78 8.02 -4.69
N TYR A 382 12.05 8.12 -3.39
CA TYR A 382 11.53 9.21 -2.56
C TYR A 382 12.18 10.55 -2.89
N ARG A 383 13.47 10.57 -3.26
CA ARG A 383 14.09 11.79 -3.80
C ARG A 383 13.37 12.29 -5.06
N GLN A 384 13.04 11.37 -5.98
CA GLN A 384 12.33 11.71 -7.20
C GLN A 384 10.90 12.18 -6.94
N VAL A 385 10.11 11.43 -6.15
CA VAL A 385 8.71 11.82 -5.88
C VAL A 385 8.61 13.05 -4.98
N SER A 386 9.58 13.31 -4.11
CA SER A 386 9.70 14.56 -3.35
C SER A 386 9.89 15.75 -4.29
N ALA A 387 10.80 15.66 -5.26
CA ALA A 387 11.02 16.73 -6.24
C ALA A 387 9.77 16.98 -7.10
N GLN A 388 9.08 15.93 -7.52
CA GLN A 388 7.82 16.05 -8.26
C GLN A 388 6.69 16.62 -7.39
N GLY A 389 6.62 16.22 -6.12
CA GLY A 389 5.69 16.77 -5.15
C GLY A 389 5.91 18.26 -4.92
N ALA A 390 7.18 18.68 -4.75
CA ALA A 390 7.55 20.09 -4.61
C ALA A 390 7.16 20.91 -5.84
N ALA A 391 7.42 20.40 -7.05
CA ALA A 391 7.00 21.05 -8.29
C ALA A 391 5.46 21.16 -8.39
N ARG A 392 4.72 20.12 -7.99
CA ARG A 392 3.25 20.14 -7.93
C ARG A 392 2.73 21.16 -6.93
N MET A 393 3.32 21.23 -5.73
CA MET A 393 2.95 22.22 -4.72
C MET A 393 3.20 23.65 -5.22
N ALA A 394 4.35 23.92 -5.83
CA ALA A 394 4.64 25.23 -6.42
C ALA A 394 3.63 25.59 -7.52
N ALA A 395 3.19 24.63 -8.34
CA ALA A 395 2.18 24.86 -9.37
C ALA A 395 0.77 25.12 -8.78
N LEU A 396 0.42 24.45 -7.67
CA LEU A 396 -0.82 24.72 -6.93
C LEU A 396 -0.79 26.12 -6.29
N ASP A 397 0.32 26.50 -5.64
CA ASP A 397 0.51 27.81 -5.04
C ASP A 397 0.46 28.95 -6.08
N ALA A 398 0.94 28.69 -7.30
CA ALA A 398 0.88 29.64 -8.41
C ALA A 398 -0.51 29.74 -9.07
N SER A 399 -1.43 28.82 -8.79
CA SER A 399 -2.78 28.82 -9.35
C SER A 399 -3.65 29.89 -8.68
N LYS A 400 -4.46 30.60 -9.46
CA LYS A 400 -5.38 31.62 -8.93
C LYS A 400 -6.65 30.97 -8.40
N ARG A 401 -7.31 31.65 -7.46
CA ARG A 401 -8.65 31.25 -6.99
C ARG A 401 -9.60 31.14 -8.18
N GLY A 402 -10.34 30.04 -8.24
CA GLY A 402 -11.25 29.73 -9.35
C GLY A 402 -10.58 29.06 -10.55
N ASP A 403 -9.25 28.93 -10.59
CA ASP A 403 -8.58 28.24 -11.70
C ASP A 403 -8.93 26.75 -11.75
N ILE A 404 -8.72 26.17 -12.93
CA ILE A 404 -8.72 24.73 -13.14
C ILE A 404 -7.28 24.25 -13.09
N PHE A 405 -6.96 23.42 -12.10
CA PHE A 405 -5.64 22.81 -11.98
C PHE A 405 -5.63 21.43 -12.64
N VAL A 406 -4.61 21.16 -13.46
CA VAL A 406 -4.38 19.83 -14.04
C VAL A 406 -3.11 19.25 -13.42
N ALA A 407 -3.27 18.28 -12.54
CA ALA A 407 -2.17 17.61 -11.88
C ALA A 407 -1.63 16.47 -12.76
N ASP A 408 -0.38 16.57 -13.19
CA ASP A 408 0.28 15.45 -13.86
C ASP A 408 0.67 14.37 -12.84
N ALA A 409 0.50 13.11 -13.23
CA ALA A 409 0.88 11.97 -12.40
C ALA A 409 2.39 11.94 -12.13
N PHE A 410 2.75 11.52 -10.93
CA PHE A 410 4.14 11.24 -10.61
C PHE A 410 4.73 10.17 -11.55
N GLY A 411 5.95 10.43 -12.02
CA GLY A 411 6.67 9.53 -12.91
C GLY A 411 7.07 8.25 -12.17
N GLN A 412 6.38 7.13 -12.45
CA GLN A 412 6.53 5.78 -11.85
C GLN A 412 5.71 5.48 -10.59
N VAL A 413 4.44 5.86 -10.55
CA VAL A 413 3.68 5.72 -9.30
C VAL A 413 2.55 4.72 -9.40
N ASP A 414 2.92 3.46 -9.52
CA ASP A 414 2.02 2.43 -9.00
C ASP A 414 2.11 2.37 -7.49
N GLU A 415 1.05 1.84 -6.90
CA GLU A 415 1.18 1.25 -5.59
C GLU A 415 2.20 0.12 -5.68
N THR A 416 3.28 0.24 -4.89
CA THR A 416 4.31 -0.77 -4.79
C THR A 416 4.46 -1.20 -3.33
N TRP A 417 5.37 -2.14 -3.06
CA TRP A 417 5.76 -2.47 -1.70
C TRP A 417 6.29 -1.26 -0.90
N TRP A 418 6.89 -0.29 -1.62
CA TRP A 418 7.65 0.82 -1.05
C TRP A 418 6.90 2.14 -1.05
N TYR A 419 5.91 2.31 -1.91
CA TYR A 419 5.22 3.58 -2.12
C TYR A 419 3.74 3.41 -2.38
N ILE A 420 2.95 4.33 -1.84
CA ILE A 420 1.48 4.21 -1.77
C ILE A 420 0.77 4.53 -3.09
N GLY A 421 1.41 5.25 -3.99
CA GLY A 421 0.74 5.71 -5.20
C GLY A 421 0.61 7.24 -5.23
N ASP A 422 -0.13 7.72 -6.22
CA ASP A 422 -0.41 9.14 -6.42
C ASP A 422 -1.83 9.37 -5.93
N ASP A 423 -1.97 10.23 -4.93
CA ASP A 423 -3.23 10.49 -4.24
C ASP A 423 -4.24 11.21 -5.13
N PHE A 424 -3.80 11.93 -6.16
CA PHE A 424 -4.70 12.61 -7.09
C PHE A 424 -5.46 11.61 -7.97
N ARG A 425 -5.18 10.31 -7.91
CA ARG A 425 -6.05 9.26 -8.46
C ARG A 425 -7.39 9.21 -7.74
N ASP A 426 -7.39 9.45 -6.44
CA ASP A 426 -8.58 9.48 -5.61
C ASP A 426 -9.32 10.81 -5.83
N PHE A 427 -10.59 10.70 -6.25
CA PHE A 427 -11.44 11.86 -6.48
C PHE A 427 -11.64 12.69 -5.20
N GLN A 428 -11.79 12.05 -4.04
CA GLN A 428 -11.97 12.76 -2.77
C GLN A 428 -10.75 13.62 -2.44
N LYS A 429 -9.54 13.12 -2.73
CA LYS A 429 -8.30 13.89 -2.53
C LYS A 429 -8.21 15.09 -3.46
N ARG A 430 -8.68 14.96 -4.71
CA ARG A 430 -8.78 16.11 -5.63
C ARG A 430 -9.75 17.17 -5.11
N GLU A 431 -10.90 16.78 -4.55
CA GLU A 431 -11.86 17.72 -3.95
C GLU A 431 -11.27 18.44 -2.73
N LEU A 432 -10.51 17.73 -1.89
CA LEU A 432 -9.80 18.34 -0.76
C LEU A 432 -8.81 19.41 -1.25
N VAL A 433 -7.98 19.08 -2.23
CA VAL A 433 -7.03 20.04 -2.84
C VAL A 433 -7.78 21.21 -3.46
N GLN A 434 -8.86 20.94 -4.20
CA GLN A 434 -9.71 21.97 -4.79
C GLN A 434 -10.22 22.95 -3.73
N LYS A 435 -10.76 22.44 -2.62
CA LYS A 435 -11.25 23.24 -1.50
C LYS A 435 -10.13 24.03 -0.84
N TYR A 436 -8.99 23.38 -0.61
CA TYR A 436 -7.84 24.00 0.08
C TYR A 436 -7.28 25.20 -0.69
N PHE A 437 -7.09 25.06 -2.01
CA PHE A 437 -6.58 26.12 -2.88
C PHE A 437 -7.68 27.02 -3.47
N ALA A 438 -8.94 26.80 -3.12
CA ALA A 438 -10.11 27.50 -3.68
C ALA A 438 -10.12 27.49 -5.22
N LEU A 439 -9.83 26.34 -5.81
CA LEU A 439 -9.87 26.09 -7.25
C LEU A 439 -11.30 25.78 -7.69
N SER A 440 -11.65 26.02 -8.96
CA SER A 440 -12.95 25.58 -9.49
C SER A 440 -12.97 24.07 -9.72
N ARG A 441 -11.82 23.49 -10.10
CA ARG A 441 -11.68 22.05 -10.33
C ARG A 441 -10.23 21.60 -10.29
N VAL A 442 -10.01 20.37 -9.83
CA VAL A 442 -8.73 19.66 -9.94
C VAL A 442 -8.91 18.44 -10.83
N PHE A 443 -8.19 18.41 -11.94
CA PHE A 443 -8.09 17.24 -12.80
C PHE A 443 -6.78 16.50 -12.56
N PHE A 444 -6.81 15.20 -12.76
CA PHE A 444 -5.63 14.36 -12.71
C PHE A 444 -5.35 13.84 -14.11
N ARG A 445 -4.17 14.16 -14.63
CA ARG A 445 -3.64 13.61 -15.87
C ARG A 445 -2.68 12.50 -15.53
N GLY A 446 -3.20 11.27 -15.57
CA GLY A 446 -2.44 10.12 -15.15
C GLY A 446 -3.06 8.84 -15.64
N TYR A 447 -2.35 7.73 -15.40
CA TYR A 447 -2.90 6.41 -15.66
C TYR A 447 -4.13 6.13 -14.78
N ASP A 448 -5.21 5.66 -15.40
CA ASP A 448 -6.39 5.13 -14.74
C ASP A 448 -6.91 3.93 -15.52
N LEU A 449 -6.85 2.73 -14.92
CA LEU A 449 -7.35 1.48 -15.52
C LEU A 449 -8.81 1.53 -15.96
N LYS A 450 -9.61 2.33 -15.25
CA LYS A 450 -11.04 2.48 -15.48
C LYS A 450 -11.34 3.70 -16.34
N GLY A 451 -10.41 4.64 -16.46
CA GLY A 451 -10.54 5.81 -17.31
C GLY A 451 -10.55 5.45 -18.80
N PRO A 452 -11.24 6.22 -19.67
CA PRO A 452 -11.17 6.08 -21.12
C PRO A 452 -9.73 6.01 -21.64
N LEU A 453 -9.44 5.03 -22.50
CA LEU A 453 -8.09 4.76 -23.01
C LEU A 453 -7.01 4.56 -21.95
N GLY A 454 -7.42 4.23 -20.72
CA GLY A 454 -6.50 4.00 -19.62
C GLY A 454 -5.95 5.25 -18.95
N MET A 455 -6.54 6.41 -19.19
CA MET A 455 -6.05 7.68 -18.68
C MET A 455 -7.16 8.46 -17.96
N ALA A 456 -6.84 9.00 -16.80
CA ALA A 456 -7.60 10.05 -16.17
C ALA A 456 -7.45 11.35 -16.98
N GLY A 457 -8.56 12.07 -17.14
CA GLY A 457 -8.59 13.30 -17.96
C GLY A 457 -8.79 13.07 -19.46
N VAL A 458 -9.10 11.84 -19.88
CA VAL A 458 -9.62 11.54 -21.22
C VAL A 458 -11.09 11.22 -21.12
N ARG A 459 -11.89 11.77 -22.03
CA ARG A 459 -13.30 11.40 -22.20
C ARG A 459 -13.58 11.01 -23.64
N PHE A 460 -14.49 10.07 -23.81
CA PHE A 460 -15.09 9.86 -25.11
C PHE A 460 -16.13 10.95 -25.37
N ALA A 461 -16.12 11.50 -26.59
CA ALA A 461 -16.99 12.58 -27.02
C ALA A 461 -17.81 12.09 -28.23
N PRO A 462 -19.02 11.56 -27.99
CA PRO A 462 -19.90 11.12 -29.06
C PRO A 462 -20.42 12.34 -29.84
N ARG A 463 -20.29 12.29 -31.15
CA ARG A 463 -20.87 13.28 -32.08
C ARG A 463 -21.70 12.53 -33.08
N TYR A 464 -22.87 13.05 -33.41
CA TYR A 464 -23.72 12.45 -34.42
C TYR A 464 -24.37 13.50 -35.30
N ARG A 465 -24.73 13.09 -36.50
CA ARG A 465 -25.45 13.91 -37.48
C ARG A 465 -26.69 13.18 -37.94
N VAL A 466 -27.79 13.90 -37.97
CA VAL A 466 -29.08 13.42 -38.49
C VAL A 466 -29.14 13.73 -39.99
N ALA A 467 -29.76 12.86 -40.77
CA ALA A 467 -29.98 13.08 -42.20
C ALA A 467 -30.82 14.34 -42.40
N GLY A 468 -30.33 15.27 -43.24
CA GLY A 468 -30.96 16.57 -43.47
C GLY A 468 -30.52 17.68 -42.50
N ASP A 469 -29.73 17.36 -41.47
CA ASP A 469 -29.11 18.36 -40.59
C ASP A 469 -27.66 18.61 -41.00
N ASP A 470 -27.25 19.88 -41.06
CA ASP A 470 -25.86 20.28 -41.31
C ASP A 470 -25.01 20.37 -40.02
N CYS A 471 -25.66 20.31 -38.85
CA CYS A 471 -25.00 20.47 -37.56
C CYS A 471 -24.72 19.13 -36.86
N ASP A 472 -23.50 18.96 -36.36
CA ASP A 472 -23.16 17.85 -35.48
C ASP A 472 -23.77 18.10 -34.09
N ARG A 473 -24.51 17.12 -33.59
CA ARG A 473 -25.11 17.11 -32.24
C ARG A 473 -24.23 16.27 -31.31
N GLN A 474 -24.17 16.63 -30.03
CA GLN A 474 -23.52 15.82 -28.99
C GLN A 474 -24.56 14.89 -28.34
N TYR A 475 -24.20 13.62 -28.17
CA TYR A 475 -25.08 12.67 -27.48
C TYR A 475 -24.78 12.67 -25.99
N GLU A 476 -25.53 13.46 -25.21
CA GLU A 476 -25.29 13.65 -23.77
C GLU A 476 -25.51 12.37 -22.94
N LEU A 477 -26.32 11.44 -23.44
CA LEU A 477 -26.67 10.17 -22.77
C LEU A 477 -25.78 8.99 -23.19
N PHE A 478 -24.66 9.24 -23.86
CA PHE A 478 -23.75 8.17 -24.23
C PHE A 478 -23.02 7.60 -23.01
N ASP A 479 -23.39 6.39 -22.62
CA ASP A 479 -22.65 5.59 -21.66
C ASP A 479 -22.04 4.38 -22.38
N THR A 480 -20.71 4.25 -22.35
CA THR A 480 -20.03 3.05 -22.86
C THR A 480 -20.25 1.81 -21.99
N GLY A 481 -20.95 1.97 -20.85
CA GLY A 481 -20.99 1.00 -19.77
C GLY A 481 -19.61 0.81 -19.14
N VAL A 482 -19.48 -0.22 -18.29
CA VAL A 482 -18.23 -0.60 -17.62
C VAL A 482 -17.27 -1.28 -18.60
N THR A 483 -16.71 -0.52 -19.54
CA THR A 483 -15.61 -0.99 -20.39
C THR A 483 -14.28 -0.61 -19.74
N ARG A 484 -13.33 -1.57 -19.67
CA ARG A 484 -11.96 -1.22 -19.30
C ARG A 484 -11.40 -0.35 -20.41
N GLY A 485 -10.86 0.82 -20.11
CA GLY A 485 -10.42 1.77 -21.14
C GLY A 485 -9.38 1.22 -22.13
N PHE A 486 -8.69 0.14 -21.77
CA PHE A 486 -7.74 -0.56 -22.64
C PHE A 486 -8.37 -1.57 -23.62
N ASP A 487 -9.61 -1.99 -23.40
CA ASP A 487 -10.33 -2.93 -24.27
C ASP A 487 -10.99 -2.17 -25.42
N ILE A 488 -10.19 -1.76 -26.41
CA ILE A 488 -10.68 -1.05 -27.60
C ILE A 488 -11.79 -1.83 -28.30
N ALA A 489 -11.67 -3.16 -28.39
CA ALA A 489 -12.72 -4.00 -28.96
C ALA A 489 -14.01 -3.97 -28.13
N GLY A 490 -13.91 -3.94 -26.81
CA GLY A 490 -15.03 -3.71 -25.90
C GLY A 490 -15.69 -2.37 -26.11
N VAL A 491 -14.90 -1.30 -26.25
CA VAL A 491 -15.41 0.05 -26.55
C VAL A 491 -16.15 0.05 -27.90
N HIS A 492 -15.65 -0.65 -28.93
CA HIS A 492 -16.35 -0.79 -30.21
C HIS A 492 -17.70 -1.49 -30.06
N ARG A 493 -17.76 -2.60 -29.31
CA ARG A 493 -19.03 -3.32 -29.05
C ARG A 493 -20.04 -2.43 -28.31
N SER A 494 -19.61 -1.73 -27.26
CA SER A 494 -20.47 -0.78 -26.54
C SER A 494 -20.93 0.37 -27.43
N THR A 495 -20.04 0.88 -28.30
CA THR A 495 -20.38 1.95 -29.24
C THR A 495 -21.42 1.49 -30.25
N ALA A 496 -21.28 0.28 -30.80
CA ALA A 496 -22.26 -0.29 -31.72
C ALA A 496 -23.64 -0.43 -31.07
N ALA A 497 -23.70 -0.92 -29.83
CA ALA A 497 -24.95 -1.03 -29.08
C ALA A 497 -25.61 0.34 -28.83
N ALA A 498 -24.81 1.34 -28.46
CA ALA A 498 -25.29 2.70 -28.24
C ALA A 498 -25.78 3.36 -29.55
N VAL A 499 -25.12 3.11 -30.68
CA VAL A 499 -25.59 3.57 -32.00
C VAL A 499 -26.93 2.94 -32.36
N GLU A 500 -27.13 1.65 -32.12
CA GLU A 500 -28.42 1.00 -32.40
C GLU A 500 -29.54 1.55 -31.50
N LEU A 501 -29.26 1.85 -30.23
CA LEU A 501 -30.21 2.53 -29.35
C LEU A 501 -30.57 3.93 -29.89
N LEU A 502 -29.58 4.71 -30.29
CA LEU A 502 -29.77 6.05 -30.85
C LEU A 502 -30.58 5.99 -32.16
N ARG A 503 -30.33 5.00 -33.01
CA ARG A 503 -31.12 4.75 -34.23
C ARG A 503 -32.56 4.38 -33.91
N GLY A 504 -32.80 3.63 -32.85
CA GLY A 504 -34.15 3.36 -32.35
C GLY A 504 -34.88 4.62 -31.89
N GLN A 505 -34.17 5.55 -31.24
CA GLN A 505 -34.73 6.80 -30.74
C GLN A 505 -35.02 7.83 -31.84
N LEU A 506 -34.11 7.98 -32.81
CA LEU A 506 -34.27 8.91 -33.93
C LEU A 506 -35.11 8.33 -35.08
N GLY A 507 -35.27 7.01 -35.13
CA GLY A 507 -35.74 6.30 -36.32
C GLY A 507 -34.57 5.89 -37.23
N ALA A 508 -34.58 4.63 -37.68
CA ALA A 508 -33.40 3.96 -38.23
C ALA A 508 -32.77 4.62 -39.48
N GLN A 509 -33.55 5.42 -40.23
CA GLN A 509 -33.10 6.15 -41.43
C GLN A 509 -32.60 7.57 -41.14
N GLN A 510 -32.79 8.06 -39.92
CA GLN A 510 -32.45 9.44 -39.58
C GLN A 510 -31.00 9.60 -39.15
N LEU A 511 -30.32 8.58 -38.65
CA LEU A 511 -28.90 8.72 -38.29
C LEU A 511 -28.03 8.68 -39.56
N ALA A 512 -27.37 9.78 -39.91
CA ALA A 512 -26.47 9.85 -41.07
C ALA A 512 -25.04 9.42 -40.70
N ARG A 513 -24.54 9.91 -39.55
CA ARG A 513 -23.19 9.64 -39.07
C ARG A 513 -23.17 9.63 -37.54
N PHE A 514 -22.31 8.79 -36.98
CA PHE A 514 -21.91 8.86 -35.58
C PHE A 514 -20.39 8.72 -35.48
N GLU A 515 -19.77 9.41 -34.54
CA GLU A 515 -18.35 9.34 -34.27
C GLU A 515 -18.10 9.37 -32.77
N LEU A 516 -17.29 8.44 -32.30
CA LEU A 516 -16.76 8.44 -30.95
C LEU A 516 -15.35 9.05 -30.96
N GLY A 517 -15.30 10.36 -30.80
CA GLY A 517 -14.04 11.10 -30.68
C GLY A 517 -13.43 10.97 -29.29
N VAL A 518 -12.17 11.38 -29.16
CA VAL A 518 -11.48 11.48 -27.87
C VAL A 518 -11.20 12.95 -27.56
N VAL A 519 -11.64 13.39 -26.38
CA VAL A 519 -11.40 14.74 -25.90
C VAL A 519 -10.57 14.68 -24.63
N PHE A 520 -9.64 15.63 -24.55
CA PHE A 520 -8.73 15.78 -23.42
C PHE A 520 -9.24 16.87 -22.49
N ILE A 521 -9.00 16.67 -21.21
CA ILE A 521 -9.13 17.73 -20.24
C ILE A 521 -7.80 18.51 -20.20
N GLY A 522 -7.86 19.77 -20.62
CA GLY A 522 -6.68 20.60 -20.87
C GLY A 522 -6.03 20.33 -22.23
N ALA A 523 -4.77 20.75 -22.39
CA ALA A 523 -4.03 20.53 -23.63
C ALA A 523 -3.84 19.03 -23.92
N PRO A 524 -4.07 18.57 -25.18
CA PRO A 524 -3.78 17.20 -25.56
C PRO A 524 -2.27 16.92 -25.49
N PRO A 525 -1.84 15.67 -25.30
CA PRO A 525 -0.44 15.31 -25.46
C PRO A 525 0.01 15.57 -26.92
N PRO A 526 1.32 15.57 -27.22
CA PRO A 526 1.80 15.61 -28.59
C PRO A 526 1.24 14.42 -29.40
N LEU A 527 0.36 14.70 -30.35
CA LEU A 527 -0.27 13.69 -31.20
C LEU A 527 0.23 13.82 -32.65
N PRO A 528 0.34 12.71 -33.40
CA PRO A 528 0.68 12.77 -34.83
C PRO A 528 -0.32 13.59 -35.64
N ARG A 529 -1.58 13.60 -35.21
CA ARG A 529 -2.71 14.33 -35.80
C ARG A 529 -3.63 14.88 -34.70
N PRO A 530 -4.33 16.00 -34.93
CA PRO A 530 -5.11 16.68 -33.89
C PRO A 530 -6.38 15.93 -33.47
N HIS A 531 -6.96 15.10 -34.35
CA HIS A 531 -8.22 14.40 -34.06
C HIS A 531 -7.98 12.91 -33.79
N LEU A 532 -8.44 12.45 -32.62
CA LEU A 532 -8.45 11.05 -32.26
C LEU A 532 -9.87 10.50 -32.33
N VAL A 533 -10.02 9.38 -33.04
CA VAL A 533 -11.28 8.67 -33.22
C VAL A 533 -11.13 7.27 -32.65
N VAL A 534 -12.13 6.75 -31.96
CA VAL A 534 -12.13 5.36 -31.47
C VAL A 534 -12.96 4.49 -32.40
N ALA A 535 -14.14 4.98 -32.77
CA ALA A 535 -15.05 4.34 -33.70
C ALA A 535 -15.86 5.40 -34.44
N ARG A 536 -16.26 5.06 -35.66
CA ARG A 536 -17.17 5.84 -36.49
C ARG A 536 -18.26 4.92 -36.99
N TRP A 537 -19.47 5.41 -37.14
CA TRP A 537 -20.54 4.70 -37.82
C TRP A 537 -21.05 5.58 -38.97
N SER A 538 -21.23 4.95 -40.12
CA SER A 538 -21.79 5.58 -41.32
C SER A 538 -22.35 4.50 -42.24
N ALA A 539 -23.45 4.81 -42.93
CA ALA A 539 -24.08 3.89 -43.90
C ALA A 539 -24.32 2.47 -43.34
N GLY A 540 -24.79 2.37 -42.10
CA GLY A 540 -25.13 1.08 -41.47
C GLY A 540 -23.94 0.24 -41.02
N ARG A 541 -22.71 0.76 -41.07
CA ARG A 541 -21.50 0.02 -40.66
C ARG A 541 -20.70 0.81 -39.64
N ILE A 542 -20.19 0.11 -38.63
CA ILE A 542 -19.21 0.65 -37.70
C ILE A 542 -17.80 0.46 -38.27
N GLU A 543 -17.10 1.56 -38.47
CA GLU A 543 -15.68 1.64 -38.74
C GLU A 543 -14.93 1.78 -37.41
N GLY A 544 -14.25 0.71 -37.01
CA GLY A 544 -13.36 0.68 -35.85
C GLY A 544 -12.22 -0.27 -36.12
N TYR A 545 -11.05 0.03 -35.58
CA TYR A 545 -9.84 -0.75 -35.81
C TYR A 545 -9.22 -1.21 -34.51
N THR A 546 -8.73 -2.44 -34.48
CA THR A 546 -8.10 -3.02 -33.31
C THR A 546 -6.68 -3.48 -33.62
N ALA A 547 -5.84 -3.48 -32.60
CA ALA A 547 -4.55 -4.14 -32.62
C ALA A 547 -4.29 -4.85 -31.30
N LYS A 548 -3.51 -5.92 -31.34
CA LYS A 548 -3.04 -6.63 -30.16
C LYS A 548 -1.57 -6.35 -29.93
N ILE A 549 -1.25 -5.83 -28.76
CA ILE A 549 0.14 -5.65 -28.32
C ILE A 549 0.56 -6.93 -27.61
N SER A 550 1.61 -7.56 -28.11
CA SER A 550 2.12 -8.83 -27.60
C SER A 550 3.59 -8.71 -27.20
N ARG A 551 3.99 -9.42 -26.15
CA ARG A 551 5.38 -9.53 -25.71
C ARG A 551 5.94 -10.87 -26.19
N ARG A 552 7.08 -10.86 -26.87
CA ARG A 552 7.75 -12.08 -27.33
C ARG A 552 8.72 -12.58 -26.27
N GLY A 553 8.30 -13.56 -25.47
CA GLY A 553 9.12 -14.16 -24.42
C GLY A 553 9.56 -13.15 -23.35
N ARG A 554 10.85 -13.18 -22.96
CA ARG A 554 11.43 -12.25 -21.97
C ARG A 554 11.84 -10.90 -22.56
N SER A 555 11.79 -10.72 -23.89
CA SER A 555 12.20 -9.47 -24.54
C SER A 555 11.40 -8.26 -24.05
N THR A 556 12.04 -7.10 -23.94
CA THR A 556 11.40 -5.80 -23.71
C THR A 556 10.73 -5.27 -24.98
N THR A 557 11.04 -5.82 -26.14
CA THR A 557 10.35 -5.52 -27.40
C THR A 557 8.89 -5.98 -27.35
N ARG A 558 8.01 -5.12 -27.85
CA ARG A 558 6.59 -5.37 -28.07
C ARG A 558 6.34 -5.46 -29.56
N GLU A 559 5.52 -6.42 -29.95
CA GLU A 559 5.04 -6.60 -31.31
C GLU A 559 3.57 -6.21 -31.36
N ILE A 560 3.22 -5.36 -32.33
CA ILE A 560 1.87 -4.90 -32.59
C ILE A 560 1.32 -5.74 -33.73
N LYS A 561 0.31 -6.56 -33.44
CA LYS A 561 -0.42 -7.33 -34.43
C LYS A 561 -1.69 -6.59 -34.80
N LEU A 562 -1.73 -6.07 -36.02
CA LEU A 562 -2.90 -5.35 -36.53
C LEU A 562 -4.07 -6.33 -36.74
N GLY A 563 -5.29 -5.86 -36.48
CA GLY A 563 -6.50 -6.57 -36.84
C GLY A 563 -6.67 -6.69 -38.35
N LYS A 564 -7.47 -7.66 -38.81
CA LYS A 564 -7.68 -7.92 -40.24
C LYS A 564 -8.36 -6.74 -40.95
N GLU A 565 -9.13 -5.95 -40.21
CA GLU A 565 -9.83 -4.74 -40.65
C GLU A 565 -8.89 -3.62 -41.14
N LEU A 566 -7.60 -3.69 -40.80
CA LEU A 566 -6.57 -2.74 -41.25
C LEU A 566 -5.82 -3.21 -42.50
N ALA A 567 -6.00 -4.46 -42.95
CA ALA A 567 -5.28 -4.99 -44.11
C ALA A 567 -5.64 -4.25 -45.40
N GLY A 568 -4.64 -3.83 -46.18
CA GLY A 568 -4.83 -3.10 -47.44
C GLY A 568 -5.31 -1.66 -47.30
N LYS A 569 -5.38 -1.11 -46.07
CA LYS A 569 -5.70 0.31 -45.83
C LYS A 569 -4.40 1.10 -45.65
N PRO A 570 -4.22 2.27 -46.28
CA PRO A 570 -2.96 3.02 -46.21
C PRO A 570 -2.85 3.84 -44.91
N PHE A 571 -2.69 3.18 -43.76
CA PHE A 571 -2.46 3.86 -42.49
C PHE A 571 -0.99 3.89 -42.10
N GLU A 572 -0.56 5.03 -41.56
CA GLU A 572 0.68 5.13 -40.79
C GLU A 572 0.41 4.69 -39.36
N ILE A 573 1.23 3.78 -38.83
CA ILE A 573 1.09 3.30 -37.47
C ILE A 573 2.05 4.03 -36.55
N TYR A 574 1.49 4.69 -35.54
CA TYR A 574 2.24 5.39 -34.50
C TYR A 574 2.05 4.70 -33.16
N ILE A 575 3.07 4.80 -32.31
CA ILE A 575 3.00 4.52 -30.89
C ILE A 575 3.19 5.83 -30.13
N VAL A 576 2.25 6.16 -29.25
CA VAL A 576 2.28 7.38 -28.45
C VAL A 576 2.38 6.99 -26.99
N GLN A 577 3.42 7.47 -26.30
CA GLN A 577 3.46 7.40 -24.84
C GLN A 577 2.75 8.64 -24.30
N VAL A 578 1.72 8.45 -23.49
CA VAL A 578 0.92 9.55 -22.92
C VAL A 578 1.81 10.48 -22.10
N GLY A 579 1.86 11.77 -22.46
CA GLY A 579 2.77 12.74 -21.84
C GLY A 579 4.20 12.72 -22.40
N GLY A 580 4.42 12.02 -23.51
CA GLY A 580 5.70 11.98 -24.23
C GLY A 580 5.51 12.11 -25.74
N GLU A 581 6.49 11.64 -26.49
CA GLU A 581 6.54 11.75 -27.95
C GLU A 581 5.72 10.65 -28.64
N ALA A 582 5.25 10.98 -29.84
CA ALA A 582 4.73 9.99 -30.79
C ALA A 582 5.86 9.47 -31.68
N LYS A 583 5.97 8.15 -31.84
CA LYS A 583 6.94 7.51 -32.73
C LYS A 583 6.24 6.75 -33.84
N LYS A 584 6.62 7.01 -35.10
CA LYS A 584 6.14 6.24 -36.25
C LYS A 584 6.82 4.87 -36.25
N LEU A 585 6.03 3.80 -36.34
CA LEU A 585 6.53 2.43 -36.39
C LEU A 585 6.59 1.85 -37.80
N GLY A 586 5.73 2.34 -38.70
CA GLY A 586 5.67 1.87 -40.06
C GLY A 586 4.30 2.15 -40.69
N THR A 587 3.94 1.33 -41.66
CA THR A 587 2.64 1.31 -42.32
C THR A 587 1.98 -0.06 -42.11
N THR A 588 0.69 -0.15 -42.41
CA THR A 588 -0.12 -1.39 -42.36
C THR A 588 0.43 -2.53 -43.23
N ASP A 589 0.99 -2.21 -44.40
CA ASP A 589 1.53 -3.19 -45.35
C ASP A 589 3.05 -3.47 -45.15
N GLY A 590 3.64 -2.86 -44.12
CA GLY A 590 5.08 -2.87 -43.89
C GLY A 590 5.60 -4.06 -43.07
N ALA A 591 6.89 -3.97 -42.71
CA ALA A 591 7.57 -4.91 -41.82
C ALA A 591 6.87 -5.04 -40.44
N PRO A 592 7.19 -6.08 -39.65
CA PRO A 592 6.61 -6.27 -38.33
C PRO A 592 6.75 -5.02 -37.44
N LEU A 593 5.61 -4.50 -36.99
CA LEU A 593 5.56 -3.28 -36.17
C LEU A 593 6.03 -3.59 -34.76
N ARG A 594 7.20 -3.08 -34.41
CA ARG A 594 7.86 -3.37 -33.13
C ARG A 594 8.32 -2.10 -32.45
N TYR A 595 8.24 -2.09 -31.13
CA TYR A 595 8.80 -1.01 -30.32
C TYR A 595 9.33 -1.55 -29.00
N VAL A 596 10.30 -0.83 -28.43
CA VAL A 596 10.71 -1.02 -27.03
C VAL A 596 10.09 0.15 -26.26
N PRO A 597 9.28 -0.10 -25.22
CA PRO A 597 8.78 0.98 -24.36
C PRO A 597 9.96 1.81 -23.86
N TRP A 598 9.94 3.12 -24.09
CA TRP A 598 11.04 4.01 -23.72
C TRP A 598 10.81 4.73 -22.38
N ARG A 599 9.57 4.70 -21.88
CA ARG A 599 9.14 5.18 -20.56
C ARG A 599 8.06 4.28 -19.97
N SER A 600 7.98 4.17 -18.66
CA SER A 600 6.84 3.50 -18.02
C SER A 600 5.59 4.38 -18.14
N GLY A 601 4.45 3.81 -18.51
CA GLY A 601 3.19 4.57 -18.60
C GLY A 601 2.16 3.94 -19.53
N VAL A 602 1.20 4.79 -19.94
CA VAL A 602 0.18 4.44 -20.93
C VAL A 602 0.73 4.66 -22.32
N TYR A 603 0.49 3.67 -23.18
CA TYR A 603 0.82 3.70 -24.58
C TYR A 603 -0.44 3.53 -25.40
N TRP A 604 -0.57 4.34 -26.43
CA TRP A 604 -1.60 4.22 -27.45
C TRP A 604 -0.96 3.85 -28.77
N VAL A 605 -1.57 2.91 -29.47
CA VAL A 605 -1.26 2.63 -30.86
C VAL A 605 -2.31 3.35 -31.68
N LEU A 606 -1.84 4.18 -32.61
CA LEU A 606 -2.66 5.00 -33.47
C LEU A 606 -2.49 4.58 -34.92
N ALA A 607 -3.59 4.43 -35.66
CA ALA A 607 -3.60 4.31 -37.12
C ALA A 607 -4.03 5.64 -37.73
N CYS A 608 -3.09 6.37 -38.31
CA CYS A 608 -3.29 7.72 -38.84
C CYS A 608 -3.36 7.70 -40.37
N ASP A 609 -4.26 8.48 -40.96
CA ASP A 609 -4.39 8.55 -42.42
C ASP A 609 -3.06 9.00 -43.06
N ALA A 610 -2.56 8.21 -44.02
CA ALA A 610 -1.31 8.49 -44.72
C ALA A 610 -1.47 9.57 -45.81
N LYS A 611 -2.70 9.95 -46.16
CA LYS A 611 -2.94 11.00 -47.16
C LYS A 611 -2.35 12.34 -46.69
N PRO A 612 -1.73 13.10 -47.60
CA PRO A 612 -1.32 14.48 -47.32
C PRO A 612 -2.51 15.29 -46.81
N GLY A 613 -2.36 15.94 -45.66
CA GLY A 613 -3.43 16.72 -45.02
C GLY A 613 -4.44 15.92 -44.21
N GLY A 614 -4.30 14.60 -44.07
CA GLY A 614 -5.14 13.81 -43.16
C GLY A 614 -5.01 14.32 -41.73
N THR A 615 -6.12 14.56 -41.03
CA THR A 615 -6.16 15.20 -39.70
C THR A 615 -6.53 14.23 -38.57
N GLU A 616 -6.74 12.95 -38.89
CA GLU A 616 -7.34 11.98 -37.98
C GLU A 616 -6.43 10.78 -37.73
N CYS A 617 -6.48 10.26 -36.51
CA CYS A 617 -5.95 8.96 -36.15
C CYS A 617 -6.99 8.12 -35.40
N PHE A 618 -7.08 6.84 -35.73
CA PHE A 618 -7.84 5.87 -34.95
C PHE A 618 -7.01 5.33 -33.79
N VAL A 619 -7.60 5.27 -32.59
CA VAL A 619 -6.99 4.59 -31.44
C VAL A 619 -7.27 3.10 -31.54
N ILE A 620 -6.25 2.32 -31.92
CA ILE A 620 -6.44 0.90 -32.26
C ILE A 620 -6.01 -0.06 -31.15
N ALA A 621 -5.15 0.41 -30.25
CA ALA A 621 -4.83 -0.29 -29.02
C ALA A 621 -4.44 0.71 -27.96
N ALA A 622 -4.76 0.40 -26.70
CA ALA A 622 -4.21 1.08 -25.56
C ALA A 622 -3.62 0.03 -24.63
N THR A 623 -2.49 0.33 -24.00
CA THR A 623 -1.86 -0.58 -23.06
C THR A 623 -1.07 0.18 -22.02
N ARG A 624 -0.77 -0.52 -20.94
CA ARG A 624 0.22 -0.07 -19.98
C ARG A 624 1.51 -0.83 -20.22
N GLN A 625 2.63 -0.12 -20.27
CA GLN A 625 3.95 -0.73 -20.31
C GLN A 625 4.81 -0.20 -19.17
N SER A 626 5.58 -1.09 -18.55
CA SER A 626 6.78 -0.73 -17.81
C SER A 626 7.94 -0.64 -18.81
N ALA A 627 8.76 0.41 -18.72
CA ALA A 627 10.04 0.49 -19.43
C ALA A 627 10.98 -0.66 -19.03
#